data_AF-A0A6A5D3Z9-F1
#
_entry.id   AF-A0A6A5D3Z9-F1
#
_cell.length_a   1.000
_cell.length_b   1.000
_cell.length_c   1.000
_cell.angle_alpha   90.00
_cell.angle_beta   90.00
_cell.angle_gamma   90.00
#
_symmetry.space_group_name_H-M   'P 1'
#
loop_
_entity.id
_entity.type
_entity.pdbx_description
1 polymer ?
#
loop_
_entity_poly.entity_id
_entity_poly.type
_entity_poly.pdbx_seq_one_letter_code
_entity_poly.pdbx_strand_id
1 'polypeptide(L)'
;NLRGRFIFSRSCPMLILILSFLLSPVSALDISGYTLEHRFRENGAFSQMDGTSIKSSSGVLTLVSGGHVFSTDEKQQLQESARAGYMYSVRMPAKNEEYIEASIRSCQIIASRMRLKLTVSVNDAGDPIAIHMSTPKYDCSYDISESFMNLPDLSISLALQKPKLGPSPETAKYLEKLEKQREEMARAEQSDNRSFFAKYWTYIIPAVFLFILFSSMQDPNAAGGNIGGGNQQ
;
A
#
# COMPACT_ATOMS: atom_id res chain seq x y z
N ASN A 1 83.06 21.40 7.46
CA ASN A 1 83.72 20.76 8.61
C ASN A 1 82.71 20.65 9.74
N LEU A 2 82.23 19.52 10.26
CA LEU A 2 82.36 18.08 10.06
C LEU A 2 81.03 17.51 10.64
N ARG A 3 80.22 16.73 9.89
CA ARG A 3 80.15 15.25 9.93
C ARG A 3 80.00 14.62 11.33
N GLY A 4 78.96 13.80 11.49
CA GLY A 4 78.96 12.62 12.39
C GLY A 4 77.62 12.40 13.12
N ARG A 5 76.66 11.67 12.54
CA ARG A 5 76.34 10.24 12.80
C ARG A 5 76.03 9.90 14.27
N PHE A 6 74.76 9.59 14.54
CA PHE A 6 74.37 8.62 15.57
C PHE A 6 73.74 7.39 14.88
N ILE A 7 74.28 6.23 15.21
CA ILE A 7 73.81 4.89 14.83
C ILE A 7 73.21 4.29 16.10
N PHE A 8 71.98 3.78 16.07
CA PHE A 8 71.49 2.70 16.94
C PHE A 8 70.27 2.09 16.20
N SER A 9 70.44 0.99 15.48
CA SER A 9 70.39 -0.41 15.95
C SER A 9 68.98 -1.00 15.89
N ARG A 10 68.95 -2.27 15.49
CA ARG A 10 67.85 -3.03 14.90
C ARG A 10 66.83 -3.55 15.93
N SER A 11 65.68 -3.93 15.38
CA SER A 11 64.79 -5.03 15.80
C SER A 11 63.67 -4.72 16.81
N CYS A 12 62.44 -4.57 16.30
CA CYS A 12 61.28 -5.40 16.70
C CYS A 12 60.07 -5.14 15.76
N PRO A 13 59.74 -6.04 14.80
CA PRO A 13 58.55 -5.91 13.97
C PRO A 13 57.43 -6.79 14.56
N MET A 14 56.63 -6.25 15.47
CA MET A 14 55.47 -7.00 16.00
C MET A 14 54.35 -6.04 16.47
N LEU A 15 53.87 -5.18 15.57
CA LEU A 15 52.68 -4.37 15.84
C LEU A 15 52.03 -3.78 14.58
N ILE A 16 51.77 -4.60 13.55
CA ILE A 16 51.17 -4.15 12.27
C ILE A 16 49.81 -4.81 11.95
N LEU A 17 49.25 -5.69 12.79
CA LEU A 17 48.09 -6.51 12.35
C LEU A 17 46.84 -6.47 13.24
N ILE A 18 46.53 -5.35 13.90
CA ILE A 18 45.21 -5.16 14.52
C ILE A 18 44.76 -3.70 14.44
N LEU A 19 44.44 -3.19 13.24
CA LEU A 19 43.61 -1.99 13.10
C LEU A 19 42.97 -1.87 11.70
N SER A 20 42.32 -2.94 11.22
CA SER A 20 41.69 -2.94 9.89
C SER A 20 40.34 -3.66 9.84
N PHE A 21 39.62 -3.72 10.95
CA PHE A 21 38.21 -4.11 10.96
C PHE A 21 37.41 -3.14 11.83
N LEU A 22 36.31 -2.63 11.28
CA LEU A 22 35.37 -1.63 11.79
C LEU A 22 35.58 -0.18 11.30
N LEU A 23 35.71 0.01 9.99
CA LEU A 23 34.92 1.06 9.33
C LEU A 23 33.72 0.38 8.64
N SER A 24 32.69 0.05 9.41
CA SER A 24 31.35 0.07 8.82
C SER A 24 31.05 1.53 8.48
N PRO A 25 30.47 1.85 7.31
CA PRO A 25 29.80 3.13 7.18
C PRO A 25 28.70 3.10 8.24
N VAL A 26 28.87 3.89 9.31
CA VAL A 26 27.70 4.42 10.02
C VAL A 26 26.92 5.10 8.93
N SER A 27 25.83 4.46 8.48
CA SER A 27 24.84 5.14 7.66
C SER A 27 24.49 6.40 8.45
N ALA A 28 24.99 7.54 7.98
CA ALA A 28 24.54 8.82 8.49
C ALA A 28 23.03 8.79 8.33
N LEU A 29 22.32 8.78 9.46
CA LEU A 29 20.90 9.09 9.46
C LEU A 29 20.82 10.48 8.82
N ASP A 30 20.36 10.51 7.57
CA ASP A 30 20.08 11.74 6.84
C ASP A 30 18.89 12.39 7.54
N ILE A 31 19.16 13.12 8.63
CA ILE A 31 18.16 13.93 9.33
C ILE A 31 17.95 15.16 8.45
N SER A 32 17.25 14.97 7.34
CA SER A 32 16.78 16.07 6.51
C SER A 32 15.69 16.80 7.27
N GLY A 33 16.02 17.97 7.83
CA GLY A 33 15.04 18.87 8.42
C GLY A 33 14.41 19.71 7.31
N TYR A 34 13.11 19.52 7.05
CA TYR A 34 12.35 20.34 6.12
C TYR A 34 11.88 21.61 6.85
N THR A 35 12.20 22.77 6.30
CA THR A 35 11.71 24.08 6.75
C THR A 35 10.51 24.48 5.91
N LEU A 36 9.44 24.91 6.57
CA LEU A 36 8.26 25.42 5.88
C LEU A 36 8.43 26.89 5.53
N GLU A 37 7.87 27.28 4.40
CA GLU A 37 7.76 28.67 3.98
C GLU A 37 6.29 28.98 3.67
N HIS A 38 5.89 30.24 3.83
CA HIS A 38 4.52 30.67 3.62
C HIS A 38 4.43 31.96 2.80
N ARG A 39 3.24 32.21 2.25
CA ARG A 39 2.89 33.46 1.58
C ARG A 39 1.41 33.77 1.77
N PHE A 40 1.08 35.06 1.80
CA PHE A 40 -0.28 35.55 1.97
C PHE A 40 -1.00 35.89 0.65
N ARG A 41 -0.25 35.96 -0.47
CA ARG A 41 -0.73 36.37 -1.80
C ARG A 41 0.00 35.60 -2.90
N GLU A 42 -0.65 35.31 -4.02
CA GLU A 42 -0.08 34.54 -5.15
C GLU A 42 1.20 35.14 -5.73
N ASN A 43 1.31 36.47 -5.82
CA ASN A 43 2.51 37.14 -6.35
C ASN A 43 3.45 37.66 -5.25
N GLY A 44 3.24 37.21 -4.01
CA GLY A 44 4.10 37.58 -2.88
C GLY A 44 5.38 36.76 -2.83
N ALA A 45 6.39 37.30 -2.15
CA ALA A 45 7.57 36.53 -1.76
C ALA A 45 7.19 35.51 -0.66
N PHE A 46 7.87 34.37 -0.67
CA PHE A 46 7.77 33.40 0.41
C PHE A 46 8.69 33.81 1.57
N SER A 47 8.15 33.80 2.78
CA SER A 47 8.91 33.96 4.02
C SER A 47 9.04 32.63 4.75
N GLN A 48 10.13 32.46 5.49
CA GLN A 48 10.35 31.25 6.27
C GLN A 48 9.44 31.23 7.50
N MET A 49 8.85 30.08 7.80
CA MET A 49 8.03 29.91 9.00
C MET A 49 8.92 29.63 10.21
N ASP A 50 9.07 30.64 11.06
CA ASP A 50 9.77 30.48 12.33
C ASP A 50 9.07 29.48 13.23
N GLY A 51 9.86 28.61 13.87
CA GLY A 51 9.34 27.65 14.83
C GLY A 51 8.58 26.47 14.20
N THR A 52 8.70 26.20 12.90
CA THR A 52 8.16 24.95 12.33
C THR A 52 9.21 24.23 11.51
N SER A 53 9.62 23.04 11.97
CA SER A 53 10.52 22.16 11.24
C SER A 53 9.99 20.73 11.29
N ILE A 54 10.02 20.06 10.13
CA ILE A 54 9.63 18.67 10.01
C ILE A 54 10.90 17.85 9.87
N LYS A 55 11.14 16.92 10.80
CA LYS A 55 12.28 16.01 10.74
C LYS A 55 11.83 14.66 10.21
N SER A 56 12.63 14.10 9.31
CA SER A 56 12.52 12.70 8.92
C SER A 56 13.42 11.85 9.82
N SER A 57 12.84 10.87 10.50
CA SER A 57 13.58 9.84 11.23
C SER A 57 13.01 8.48 10.87
N SER A 58 13.80 7.62 10.22
CA SER A 58 13.42 6.23 9.90
C SER A 58 12.07 6.08 9.19
N GLY A 59 11.76 6.98 8.23
CA GLY A 59 10.49 6.96 7.50
C GLY A 59 9.28 7.45 8.30
N VAL A 60 9.50 8.11 9.44
CA VAL A 60 8.48 8.86 10.18
C VAL A 60 8.83 10.33 10.11
N LEU A 61 7.88 11.13 9.62
CA LEU A 61 7.96 12.59 9.71
C LEU A 61 7.40 13.03 11.06
N THR A 62 8.23 13.72 11.85
CA THR A 62 7.84 14.31 13.13
C THR A 62 7.90 15.82 13.05
N LEU A 63 6.87 16.46 13.60
CA LEU A 63 6.83 17.91 13.75
C LEU A 63 7.65 18.28 14.99
N VAL A 64 8.72 19.03 14.81
CA VAL A 64 9.60 19.45 15.91
C VAL A 64 9.00 20.62 16.67
N SER A 65 8.26 21.48 15.98
CA SER A 65 7.53 22.56 16.60
C SER A 65 6.30 22.88 15.74
N GLY A 66 5.16 23.08 16.42
CA GLY A 66 3.83 23.01 15.84
C GLY A 66 3.13 24.35 15.75
N GLY A 67 3.88 25.40 15.43
CA GLY A 67 3.29 26.71 15.23
C GLY A 67 4.25 27.75 14.69
N HIS A 68 3.67 28.87 14.27
CA HIS A 68 4.40 30.02 13.75
C HIS A 68 3.84 31.29 14.38
N VAL A 69 4.74 32.12 14.90
CA VAL A 69 4.42 33.40 15.53
C VAL A 69 4.39 34.46 14.45
N PHE A 70 3.20 34.94 14.12
CA PHE A 70 3.05 36.03 13.15
C PHE A 70 3.43 37.36 13.78
N SER A 71 4.26 38.12 13.09
CA SER A 71 4.48 39.53 13.39
C SER A 71 3.21 40.37 13.21
N THR A 72 3.18 41.56 13.80
CA THR A 72 2.06 42.51 13.64
C THR A 72 1.75 42.80 12.17
N ASP A 73 2.79 42.97 11.36
CA ASP A 73 2.66 43.26 9.92
C ASP A 73 2.10 42.06 9.16
N GLU A 74 2.56 40.83 9.45
CA GLU A 74 2.04 39.60 8.85
C GLU A 74 0.60 39.34 9.24
N LYS A 75 0.23 39.63 10.50
CA LYS A 75 -1.17 39.58 10.94
C LYS A 75 -2.00 40.52 10.06
N GLN A 76 -1.57 41.77 9.88
CA GLN A 76 -2.28 42.72 9.02
C GLN A 76 -2.38 42.24 7.56
N GLN A 77 -1.30 41.68 7.00
CA GLN A 77 -1.30 41.12 5.65
C GLN A 77 -2.26 39.93 5.51
N LEU A 78 -2.34 39.06 6.52
CA LEU A 78 -3.29 37.95 6.55
C LEU A 78 -4.73 38.45 6.60
N GLN A 79 -4.99 39.49 7.40
CA GLN A 79 -6.31 40.14 7.49
C GLN A 79 -6.73 40.77 6.16
N GLU A 80 -5.83 41.51 5.51
CA GLU A 80 -6.08 42.12 4.21
C GLU A 80 -6.33 41.05 3.14
N SER A 81 -5.53 39.98 3.16
CA SER A 81 -5.67 38.85 2.25
C SER A 81 -6.99 38.12 2.43
N ALA A 82 -7.47 37.99 3.68
CA ALA A 82 -8.78 37.43 3.97
C ALA A 82 -9.93 38.32 3.46
N ARG A 83 -9.82 39.65 3.61
CA ARG A 83 -10.81 40.62 3.10
C ARG A 83 -10.88 40.62 1.57
N ALA A 84 -9.73 40.52 0.91
CA ALA A 84 -9.63 40.48 -0.54
C ALA A 84 -9.97 39.11 -1.14
N GLY A 85 -10.14 38.07 -0.32
CA GLY A 85 -10.44 36.71 -0.78
C GLY A 85 -9.24 35.96 -1.36
N TYR A 86 -8.01 36.39 -1.06
CA TYR A 86 -6.78 35.72 -1.49
C TYR A 86 -6.51 34.41 -0.73
N MET A 87 -5.59 33.64 -1.26
CA MET A 87 -5.15 32.37 -0.69
C MET A 87 -3.87 32.53 0.12
N TYR A 88 -3.87 31.92 1.29
CA TYR A 88 -2.67 31.65 2.06
C TYR A 88 -2.06 30.35 1.57
N SER A 89 -0.77 30.37 1.24
CA SER A 89 -0.08 29.20 0.72
C SER A 89 1.14 28.86 1.54
N VAL A 90 1.40 27.58 1.68
CA VAL A 90 2.57 27.03 2.39
C VAL A 90 3.29 26.13 1.41
N ARG A 91 4.62 26.21 1.40
CA ARG A 91 5.47 25.33 0.61
C ARG A 91 6.54 24.67 1.48
N MET A 92 7.04 23.55 1.01
CA MET A 92 8.18 22.86 1.61
C MET A 92 9.09 22.29 0.53
N PRO A 93 10.40 22.19 0.78
CA PRO A 93 11.31 21.58 -0.17
C PRO A 93 11.03 20.09 -0.30
N ALA A 94 11.10 19.56 -1.52
CA ALA A 94 11.03 18.14 -1.79
C ALA A 94 12.38 17.66 -2.37
N LYS A 95 12.59 16.34 -2.41
CA LYS A 95 13.86 15.77 -2.90
C LYS A 95 13.93 15.72 -4.42
N ASN A 96 12.79 15.48 -5.07
CA ASN A 96 12.67 15.34 -6.52
C ASN A 96 12.11 16.60 -7.21
N GLU A 97 11.39 17.44 -6.47
CA GLU A 97 10.89 18.73 -6.91
C GLU A 97 11.53 19.82 -6.06
N GLU A 98 11.72 21.03 -6.58
CA GLU A 98 12.32 22.11 -5.81
C GLU A 98 11.44 22.45 -4.58
N TYR A 99 10.12 22.54 -4.79
CA TYR A 99 9.13 22.80 -3.74
C TYR A 99 7.78 22.18 -4.06
N ILE A 100 7.12 21.65 -3.02
CA ILE A 100 5.71 21.26 -3.04
C ILE A 100 4.87 22.27 -2.25
N GLU A 101 3.71 22.66 -2.77
CA GLU A 101 2.88 23.74 -2.24
C GLU A 101 1.42 23.30 -2.02
N ALA A 102 0.78 23.86 -1.00
CA ALA A 102 -0.68 23.85 -0.85
C ALA A 102 -1.19 25.22 -0.44
N SER A 103 -2.45 25.49 -0.82
CA SER A 103 -3.09 26.78 -0.61
C SER A 103 -4.53 26.61 -0.08
N ILE A 104 -4.96 27.52 0.79
CA ILE A 104 -6.34 27.63 1.28
C ILE A 104 -6.74 29.10 1.31
N ARG A 105 -8.04 29.40 1.42
CA ARG A 105 -8.48 30.79 1.58
C ARG A 105 -7.96 31.36 2.91
N SER A 106 -7.39 32.56 2.88
CA SER A 106 -6.84 33.21 4.08
C SER A 106 -7.89 33.38 5.18
N CYS A 107 -9.16 33.62 4.81
CA CYS A 107 -10.27 33.71 5.76
C CYS A 107 -10.51 32.45 6.58
N GLN A 108 -10.18 31.25 6.07
CA GLN A 108 -10.38 29.99 6.79
C GLN A 108 -9.42 29.85 7.98
N ILE A 109 -8.22 30.44 7.88
CA ILE A 109 -7.24 30.44 8.98
C ILE A 109 -7.77 31.29 10.14
N ILE A 110 -8.34 32.44 9.81
CA ILE A 110 -8.93 33.36 10.80
C ILE A 110 -10.18 32.72 11.42
N ALA A 111 -11.10 32.21 10.61
CA ALA A 111 -12.33 31.57 11.05
C ALA A 111 -12.08 30.32 11.93
N SER A 112 -10.95 29.64 11.72
CA SER A 112 -10.53 28.51 12.53
C SER A 112 -9.74 28.89 13.79
N ARG A 113 -9.69 30.19 14.14
CA ARG A 113 -8.89 30.75 15.25
C ARG A 113 -7.41 30.38 15.17
N MET A 114 -6.79 30.62 14.01
CA MET A 114 -5.38 30.35 13.72
C MET A 114 -5.00 28.86 13.90
N ARG A 115 -5.89 27.93 13.51
CA ARG A 115 -5.62 26.49 13.56
C ARG A 115 -5.55 25.88 12.17
N LEU A 116 -4.41 25.27 11.89
CA LEU A 116 -4.12 24.66 10.61
C LEU A 116 -3.79 23.18 10.78
N LYS A 117 -4.33 22.33 9.90
CA LYS A 117 -3.95 20.93 9.79
C LYS A 117 -3.22 20.73 8.47
N LEU A 118 -1.93 20.41 8.57
CA LEU A 118 -1.08 20.08 7.44
C LEU A 118 -0.97 18.56 7.32
N THR A 119 -1.36 18.01 6.18
CA THR A 119 -1.24 16.59 5.86
C THR A 119 -0.14 16.42 4.83
N VAL A 120 0.95 15.75 5.19
CA VAL A 120 2.07 15.50 4.28
C VAL A 120 1.99 14.06 3.81
N SER A 121 1.94 13.87 2.51
CA SER A 121 2.01 12.56 1.86
C SER A 121 3.46 12.23 1.56
N VAL A 122 3.89 11.03 1.91
CA VAL A 122 5.25 10.54 1.69
C VAL A 122 5.26 9.35 0.72
N ASN A 123 6.40 9.09 0.10
CA ASN A 123 6.63 7.87 -0.68
C ASN A 123 6.98 6.67 0.25
N ASP A 124 7.24 5.49 -0.35
CA ASP A 124 7.65 4.29 0.39
C ASP A 124 9.00 4.44 1.12
N ALA A 125 9.87 5.34 0.63
CA ALA A 125 11.15 5.68 1.27
C ALA A 125 11.00 6.67 2.43
N GLY A 126 9.84 7.30 2.60
CA GLY A 126 9.56 8.32 3.61
C GLY A 126 9.90 9.76 3.17
N ASP A 127 10.24 10.00 1.90
CA ASP A 127 10.40 11.34 1.35
C ASP A 127 9.02 11.98 1.07
N PRO A 128 8.84 13.27 1.34
CA PRO A 128 7.60 13.99 1.06
C PRO A 128 7.39 14.16 -0.45
N ILE A 129 6.16 13.88 -0.90
CA ILE A 129 5.76 13.98 -2.33
C ILE A 129 4.58 14.93 -2.56
N ALA A 130 3.77 15.21 -1.53
CA ALA A 130 2.66 16.14 -1.64
C ALA A 130 2.30 16.70 -0.26
N ILE A 131 1.73 17.90 -0.24
CA ILE A 131 1.20 18.50 0.98
C ILE A 131 -0.26 18.86 0.75
N HIS A 132 -1.06 18.77 1.80
CA HIS A 132 -2.46 19.15 1.80
C HIS A 132 -2.76 19.97 3.05
N MET A 133 -3.47 21.07 2.87
CA MET A 133 -3.76 22.01 3.94
C MET A 133 -5.26 22.06 4.19
N SER A 134 -5.66 21.98 5.46
CA SER A 134 -7.07 22.04 5.86
C SER A 134 -7.24 22.74 7.20
N THR A 135 -8.40 23.32 7.42
CA THR A 135 -8.77 23.99 8.67
C THR A 135 -9.97 23.29 9.30
N PRO A 136 -10.12 23.33 10.65
CA PRO A 136 -11.31 22.81 11.32
C PRO A 136 -12.62 23.53 10.92
N LYS A 137 -12.52 24.76 10.40
CA LYS A 137 -13.64 25.58 9.94
C LYS A 137 -13.35 26.06 8.52
N TYR A 138 -14.22 25.69 7.58
CA TYR A 138 -14.09 26.00 6.15
C TYR A 138 -14.93 27.21 5.73
N ASP A 139 -15.96 27.52 6.50
CA ASP A 139 -16.85 28.65 6.23
C ASP A 139 -16.17 29.97 6.63
N CYS A 140 -16.26 30.95 5.72
CA CYS A 140 -15.72 32.30 5.90
C CYS A 140 -16.81 33.31 6.30
N SER A 141 -17.91 32.85 6.89
CA SER A 141 -18.95 33.68 7.53
C SER A 141 -18.47 34.31 8.86
N TYR A 142 -17.30 34.96 8.84
CA TYR A 142 -16.71 35.61 10.02
C TYR A 142 -16.83 37.13 9.91
N ASP A 143 -17.33 37.74 10.98
CA ASP A 143 -17.31 39.19 11.14
C ASP A 143 -15.90 39.62 11.57
N ILE A 144 -15.22 40.38 10.71
CA ILE A 144 -13.82 40.84 10.88
C ILE A 144 -13.72 41.92 11.99
N SER A 145 -14.79 42.08 12.78
CA SER A 145 -14.97 43.07 13.85
C SER A 145 -14.46 42.60 15.21
N GLU A 146 -14.37 41.28 15.47
CA GLU A 146 -13.68 40.80 16.66
C GLU A 146 -12.18 41.08 16.52
N SER A 147 -11.53 41.50 17.61
CA SER A 147 -10.13 41.94 17.63
C SER A 147 -9.19 40.88 17.06
N PHE A 148 -8.98 40.94 15.75
CA PHE A 148 -8.15 40.00 15.00
C PHE A 148 -6.71 39.96 15.55
N MET A 149 -6.24 41.10 16.04
CA MET A 149 -4.93 41.26 16.67
C MET A 149 -4.78 40.47 17.98
N ASN A 150 -5.88 40.14 18.65
CA ASN A 150 -5.88 39.35 19.88
C ASN A 150 -5.94 37.84 19.62
N LEU A 151 -5.98 37.38 18.36
CA LEU A 151 -5.89 35.95 18.09
C LEU A 151 -4.52 35.39 18.49
N PRO A 152 -4.49 34.14 18.97
CA PRO A 152 -3.24 33.45 19.27
C PRO A 152 -2.42 33.25 17.99
N ASP A 153 -1.17 32.83 18.17
CA ASP A 153 -0.30 32.49 17.05
C ASP A 153 -0.78 31.22 16.31
N LEU A 154 -0.24 31.01 15.11
CA LEU A 154 -0.65 29.91 14.26
C LEU A 154 -0.30 28.58 14.91
N SER A 155 -1.29 27.73 15.14
CA SER A 155 -1.11 26.36 15.59
C SER A 155 -1.24 25.41 14.39
N ILE A 156 -0.19 24.62 14.15
CA ILE A 156 -0.09 23.69 13.03
C ILE A 156 -0.07 22.27 13.57
N SER A 157 -1.06 21.47 13.17
CA SER A 157 -1.13 20.04 13.44
C SER A 157 -0.67 19.26 12.21
N LEU A 158 0.35 18.43 12.38
CA LEU A 158 0.88 17.58 11.31
C LEU A 158 0.18 16.21 11.28
N ALA A 159 -0.27 15.80 10.11
CA ALA A 159 -0.74 14.45 9.82
C ALA A 159 0.13 13.84 8.72
N LEU A 160 0.58 12.61 8.91
CA LEU A 160 1.39 11.89 7.93
C LEU A 160 0.52 10.89 7.17
N GLN A 161 0.47 11.02 5.84
CA GLN A 161 -0.20 10.08 4.96
C GLN A 161 0.85 9.19 4.28
N LYS A 162 0.88 7.91 4.68
CA LYS A 162 1.72 6.90 4.06
C LYS A 162 0.94 6.12 3.00
N PRO A 163 1.59 5.67 1.91
CA PRO A 163 0.99 4.76 0.97
C PRO A 163 0.61 3.47 1.71
N LYS A 164 -0.59 2.97 1.44
CA LYS A 164 -1.07 1.70 1.96
C LYS A 164 -1.03 0.69 0.84
N LEU A 165 -0.51 -0.50 1.12
CA LEU A 165 -0.65 -1.63 0.23
C LEU A 165 -2.14 -1.89 -0.02
N GLY A 166 -2.49 -2.06 -1.29
CA GLY A 166 -3.87 -2.36 -1.69
C GLY A 166 -4.33 -3.69 -1.09
N PRO A 167 -5.66 -3.90 -1.01
CA PRO A 167 -6.18 -5.18 -0.57
C PRO A 167 -5.72 -6.28 -1.53
N SER A 168 -5.30 -7.42 -0.98
CA SER A 168 -5.04 -8.62 -1.76
C SER A 168 -6.34 -9.07 -2.45
N PRO A 169 -6.28 -9.61 -3.69
CA PRO A 169 -7.49 -10.06 -4.38
C PRO A 169 -8.20 -11.18 -3.61
N GLU A 170 -9.54 -11.19 -3.64
CA GLU A 170 -10.39 -12.20 -3.00
C GLU A 170 -10.37 -13.56 -3.75
N THR A 171 -9.20 -14.00 -4.22
CA THR A 171 -9.06 -15.31 -4.87
C THR A 171 -9.40 -16.44 -3.91
N ALA A 172 -9.14 -16.29 -2.61
CA ALA A 172 -9.49 -17.28 -1.59
C ALA A 172 -10.98 -17.67 -1.59
N LYS A 173 -11.90 -16.69 -1.71
CA LYS A 173 -13.35 -16.97 -1.77
C LYS A 173 -13.75 -17.67 -3.06
N TYR A 174 -13.07 -17.34 -4.16
CA TYR A 174 -13.31 -18.03 -5.43
C TYR A 174 -12.78 -19.47 -5.39
N LEU A 175 -11.61 -19.70 -4.79
CA LEU A 175 -11.07 -21.04 -4.56
C LEU A 175 -11.99 -21.89 -3.67
N GLU A 176 -12.46 -21.35 -2.55
CA GLU A 176 -13.40 -22.05 -1.67
C GLU A 176 -14.70 -22.42 -2.41
N LYS A 177 -15.23 -21.52 -3.24
CA LYS A 177 -16.38 -21.81 -4.10
C LYS A 177 -16.08 -22.93 -5.11
N LEU A 178 -14.91 -22.91 -5.72
CA LEU A 178 -14.49 -23.95 -6.65
C LEU A 178 -14.28 -25.30 -5.95
N GLU A 179 -13.70 -25.31 -4.76
CA GLU A 179 -13.52 -26.51 -3.94
C GLU A 179 -14.87 -27.10 -3.55
N LYS A 180 -15.80 -26.27 -3.07
CA LYS A 180 -17.17 -26.68 -2.76
C LYS A 180 -17.90 -27.22 -3.99
N GLN A 181 -17.78 -26.57 -5.14
CA GLN A 181 -18.36 -27.08 -6.39
C GLN A 181 -17.74 -28.42 -6.80
N ARG A 182 -16.42 -28.56 -6.68
CA ARG A 182 -15.72 -29.82 -6.96
C ARG A 182 -16.19 -30.94 -6.02
N GLU A 183 -16.39 -30.64 -4.74
CA GLU A 183 -16.92 -31.59 -3.77
C GLU A 183 -18.38 -31.99 -4.04
N GLU A 184 -19.21 -31.04 -4.49
CA GLU A 184 -20.59 -31.32 -4.90
C GLU A 184 -20.63 -32.17 -6.19
N MET A 185 -19.77 -31.88 -7.17
CA MET A 185 -19.64 -32.67 -8.40
C MET A 185 -19.14 -34.09 -8.10
N ALA A 186 -18.13 -34.24 -7.23
CA ALA A 186 -17.63 -35.57 -6.83
C ALA A 186 -18.71 -36.39 -6.09
N ARG A 187 -19.52 -35.74 -5.25
CA ARG A 187 -20.66 -36.39 -4.59
C ARG A 187 -21.78 -36.76 -5.57
N ALA A 188 -22.05 -35.92 -6.57
CA ALA A 188 -23.04 -36.18 -7.60
C ALA A 188 -22.61 -37.35 -8.52
N GLU A 189 -21.36 -37.39 -8.94
CA GLU A 189 -20.78 -38.47 -9.77
C GLU A 189 -20.83 -39.83 -9.04
N GLN A 190 -20.57 -39.86 -7.72
CA GLN A 190 -20.74 -41.08 -6.93
C GLN A 190 -22.18 -41.59 -6.89
N SER A 191 -23.18 -40.71 -7.00
CA SER A 191 -24.59 -41.09 -7.01
C SER A 191 -25.09 -41.63 -8.36
N ASP A 192 -24.38 -41.32 -9.46
CA ASP A 192 -24.66 -41.81 -10.82
C ASP A 192 -24.00 -43.19 -11.09
N ASN A 193 -23.14 -43.66 -10.18
CA ASN A 193 -22.61 -45.03 -10.17
C ASN A 193 -23.64 -46.09 -9.72
N ARG A 194 -24.93 -45.92 -10.06
CA ARG A 194 -25.90 -47.01 -9.98
C ARG A 194 -25.55 -47.99 -11.10
N SER A 195 -24.70 -48.97 -10.76
CA SER A 195 -24.21 -50.04 -11.63
C SER A 195 -25.23 -50.43 -12.70
N PHE A 196 -24.82 -50.49 -13.98
CA PHE A 196 -25.65 -50.89 -15.12
C PHE A 196 -26.55 -52.10 -14.80
N PHE A 197 -26.04 -53.06 -14.03
CA PHE A 197 -26.80 -54.23 -13.57
C PHE A 197 -28.06 -53.87 -12.77
N ALA A 198 -28.02 -52.86 -11.90
CA ALA A 198 -29.17 -52.42 -11.11
C ALA A 198 -30.30 -51.82 -11.98
N LYS A 199 -29.94 -51.19 -13.10
CA LYS A 199 -30.91 -50.61 -14.04
C LYS A 199 -31.51 -51.65 -14.99
N TYR A 200 -30.74 -52.67 -15.36
CA TYR A 200 -31.14 -53.66 -16.36
C TYR A 200 -31.54 -55.02 -15.80
N TRP A 201 -31.46 -55.27 -14.48
CA TRP A 201 -31.79 -56.57 -13.89
C TRP A 201 -33.23 -57.03 -14.23
N THR A 202 -34.19 -56.11 -14.25
CA THR A 202 -35.59 -56.38 -14.57
C THR A 202 -35.78 -56.84 -16.01
N TYR A 203 -34.87 -56.52 -16.93
CA TYR A 203 -34.92 -56.96 -18.33
C TYR A 203 -34.08 -58.21 -18.58
N ILE A 204 -32.98 -58.36 -17.82
CA ILE A 204 -32.10 -59.52 -17.93
C ILE A 204 -32.84 -60.80 -17.47
N ILE A 205 -33.57 -60.75 -16.34
CA ILE A 205 -34.26 -61.94 -15.83
C ILE A 205 -35.33 -62.49 -16.79
N PRO A 206 -36.27 -61.70 -17.32
CA PRO A 206 -37.27 -62.19 -18.26
C PRO A 206 -36.66 -62.72 -19.56
N ALA A 207 -35.61 -62.07 -20.09
CA ALA A 207 -34.94 -62.51 -21.31
C ALA A 207 -34.24 -63.87 -21.12
N VAL A 208 -33.59 -64.08 -19.97
CA VAL A 208 -32.96 -65.37 -19.64
C VAL A 208 -34.01 -66.45 -19.40
N PHE A 209 -35.12 -66.14 -18.71
CA PHE A 209 -36.23 -67.07 -18.53
C PHE A 209 -36.84 -67.51 -19.88
N LEU A 210 -37.07 -66.57 -20.79
CA LEU A 210 -37.53 -66.87 -22.15
C LEU A 210 -36.52 -67.70 -22.92
N PHE A 211 -35.22 -67.39 -22.84
CA PHE A 211 -34.17 -68.15 -23.51
C PHE A 211 -34.10 -69.60 -23.00
N ILE A 212 -34.22 -69.82 -21.69
CA ILE A 212 -34.27 -71.16 -21.10
C ILE A 212 -35.53 -71.90 -21.55
N LEU A 213 -36.69 -71.23 -21.59
CA LEU A 213 -37.93 -71.82 -22.08
C LEU A 213 -37.82 -72.23 -23.56
N PHE A 214 -37.30 -71.38 -24.43
CA PHE A 214 -37.08 -71.72 -25.83
C PHE A 214 -36.02 -72.81 -26.04
N SER A 215 -34.96 -72.83 -25.22
CA SER A 215 -33.95 -73.90 -25.24
C SER A 215 -34.53 -75.23 -24.74
N SER A 216 -35.46 -75.20 -23.80
CA SER A 216 -36.18 -76.38 -23.31
C SER A 216 -37.30 -76.86 -24.25
N MET A 217 -37.75 -76.00 -25.18
CA MET A 217 -38.74 -76.35 -26.21
C MET A 217 -38.09 -76.80 -27.53
N GLN A 218 -36.76 -76.82 -27.63
CA GLN A 218 -36.00 -77.33 -28.77
C GLN A 218 -35.59 -78.81 -28.64
N ASP A 219 -36.27 -79.59 -27.79
CA ASP A 219 -36.31 -81.05 -27.93
C ASP A 219 -37.75 -81.50 -28.12
N PRO A 220 -38.11 -81.86 -29.37
CA PRO A 220 -38.36 -83.28 -29.61
C PRO A 220 -37.76 -83.75 -30.96
N ASN A 221 -37.07 -84.88 -30.91
CA ASN A 221 -36.64 -85.67 -32.08
C ASN A 221 -37.69 -85.67 -33.21
N ALA A 222 -37.39 -84.98 -34.31
CA ALA A 222 -38.13 -85.08 -35.58
C ALA A 222 -37.15 -85.12 -36.76
N ALA A 223 -36.75 -86.36 -37.08
CA ALA A 223 -36.51 -86.95 -38.41
C ALA A 223 -36.03 -86.09 -39.60
N GLY A 224 -34.95 -86.59 -40.23
CA GLY A 224 -34.64 -86.45 -41.66
C GLY A 224 -33.52 -85.44 -41.95
N GLY A 225 -32.43 -85.75 -42.65
CA GLY A 225 -32.03 -86.93 -43.40
C GLY A 225 -30.65 -86.65 -43.99
N ASN A 226 -29.83 -87.71 -44.01
CA ASN A 226 -28.70 -87.99 -44.89
C ASN A 226 -28.20 -86.88 -45.87
N ILE A 227 -27.03 -86.31 -45.60
CA ILE A 227 -26.11 -85.82 -46.65
C ILE A 227 -24.70 -86.27 -46.26
N GLY A 228 -24.19 -87.24 -47.02
CA GLY A 228 -22.80 -87.68 -46.95
C GLY A 228 -21.92 -86.97 -47.98
N GLY A 229 -20.60 -87.11 -47.78
CA GLY A 229 -19.62 -87.26 -48.84
C GLY A 229 -18.74 -86.05 -49.15
N GLY A 230 -17.42 -86.20 -48.97
CA GLY A 230 -16.45 -85.31 -49.60
C GLY A 230 -15.04 -85.34 -49.01
N ASN A 231 -14.37 -86.50 -49.00
CA ASN A 231 -12.92 -86.56 -48.82
C ASN A 231 -12.35 -87.59 -49.80
N GLN A 232 -11.64 -87.15 -50.85
CA GLN A 232 -10.50 -87.79 -51.49
C GLN A 232 -10.06 -86.99 -52.74
N GLN A 233 -8.75 -86.66 -52.75
CA GLN A 233 -7.79 -86.65 -53.86
C GLN A 233 -8.21 -86.14 -55.24
#